data_AF-O45489-F1
#
_entry.id   AF-O45489-F1
#
_cell.length_a   1.000
_cell.length_b   1.000
_cell.length_c   1.000
_cell.angle_alpha   90.00
_cell.angle_beta   90.00
_cell.angle_gamma   90.00
#
_symmetry.space_group_name_H-M   'P 1'
#
loop_
_entity.id
_entity.type
_entity.pdbx_description
1 polymer ?
#
loop_
_entity_poly.entity_id
_entity_poly.type
_entity_poly.pdbx_seq_one_letter_code
_entity_poly.pdbx_strand_id
1 'polypeptide(L)'
;MEKIGIDTAFAEPGVRLSINLRERCRMHDLNEALDDLRAVIPYAHGGSVRKLSKIATLLLAKNHIIMQAKAIEELSILVSQLKRKSENLENLNKSLKPDAN
;
A
#
# COMPACT_ATOMS: atom_id res chain seq x y z
N MET A 1 19.53 -57.03 2.30
CA MET A 1 18.90 -55.74 2.63
C MET A 1 19.50 -54.74 1.66
N GLU A 2 18.85 -54.61 0.51
CA GLU A 2 19.33 -53.82 -0.62
C GLU A 2 19.30 -52.34 -0.20
N LYS A 3 20.47 -51.70 -0.14
CA LYS A 3 20.55 -50.28 0.17
C LYS A 3 19.95 -49.55 -1.03
N ILE A 4 18.77 -48.97 -0.83
CA ILE A 4 18.19 -47.99 -1.74
C ILE A 4 19.19 -46.84 -1.82
N GLY A 5 20.06 -46.91 -2.82
CA GLY A 5 20.90 -45.81 -3.23
C GLY A 5 19.96 -44.72 -3.70
N ILE A 6 19.76 -43.73 -2.84
CA ILE A 6 18.96 -42.57 -3.16
C ILE A 6 19.77 -41.84 -4.24
N ASP A 7 19.32 -41.94 -5.49
CA ASP A 7 19.86 -41.27 -6.68
C ASP A 7 19.87 -39.74 -6.47
N THR A 8 20.82 -39.27 -5.69
CA THR A 8 21.01 -37.86 -5.33
C THR A 8 22.18 -37.24 -6.08
N ALA A 9 22.84 -37.99 -6.97
CA ALA A 9 24.19 -37.66 -7.41
C ALA A 9 24.33 -37.01 -8.80
N PHE A 10 23.28 -36.89 -9.62
CA PHE A 10 23.37 -36.22 -10.93
C PHE A 10 22.55 -34.94 -11.02
N ALA A 11 22.53 -34.15 -9.94
CA ALA A 11 22.24 -32.73 -10.08
C ALA A 11 23.43 -32.09 -10.81
N GLU A 12 23.43 -32.19 -12.14
CA GLU A 12 24.39 -31.56 -13.05
C GLU A 12 24.79 -30.18 -12.51
N PRO A 13 26.08 -29.83 -12.43
CA PRO A 13 26.53 -28.55 -11.85
C PRO A 13 25.77 -27.33 -12.42
N GLY A 14 25.29 -27.42 -13.66
CA GLY A 14 24.45 -26.42 -14.31
C GLY A 14 23.04 -26.25 -13.71
N VAL A 15 22.43 -27.31 -13.16
CA VAL A 15 21.07 -27.27 -12.56
C VAL A 15 21.07 -26.42 -11.29
N ARG A 16 22.06 -26.59 -10.41
CA ARG A 16 22.17 -25.76 -9.20
C ARG A 16 22.36 -24.28 -9.56
N LEU A 17 23.19 -24.00 -10.57
CA LEU A 17 23.44 -22.64 -11.02
C LEU A 17 22.20 -22.00 -11.67
N SER A 18 21.46 -22.74 -12.48
CA SER A 18 20.23 -22.25 -13.11
C SER A 18 19.12 -21.96 -12.09
N ILE A 19 18.97 -22.80 -11.08
CA ILE A 19 18.06 -22.57 -9.95
C ILE A 19 18.46 -21.30 -9.20
N ASN A 20 19.74 -21.14 -8.85
CA ASN A 20 20.23 -19.96 -8.15
C ASN A 20 20.03 -18.67 -8.96
N LEU A 21 20.21 -18.72 -10.28
CA LEU A 21 19.95 -17.59 -11.15
C LEU A 21 18.46 -17.21 -11.12
N ARG A 22 17.57 -18.20 -11.26
CA ARG A 22 16.12 -17.99 -11.19
C ARG A 22 15.69 -17.37 -9.86
N GLU A 23 16.19 -17.87 -8.73
CA GLU A 23 15.85 -17.31 -7.42
C GLU A 23 16.39 -15.88 -7.23
N ARG A 24 17.53 -15.53 -7.84
CA ARG A 24 18.00 -14.14 -7.88
C ARG A 24 17.06 -13.24 -8.69
N CYS A 25 16.66 -13.66 -9.89
CA CYS A 25 15.69 -12.91 -10.70
C CYS A 25 14.38 -12.68 -9.92
N ARG A 26 13.82 -13.72 -9.31
CA ARG A 26 12.63 -13.60 -8.46
C ARG A 26 12.80 -12.61 -7.31
N MET A 27 14.00 -12.56 -6.71
CA MET A 27 14.32 -11.61 -5.65
C MET A 27 14.44 -10.17 -6.17
N HIS A 28 14.92 -9.97 -7.40
CA HIS A 28 14.96 -8.67 -8.06
C HIS A 28 13.55 -8.15 -8.32
N ASP A 29 12.66 -8.96 -8.91
CA ASP A 29 11.27 -8.58 -9.18
C ASP A 29 10.54 -8.18 -7.88
N LEU A 30 10.76 -8.95 -6.80
CA LEU A 30 10.22 -8.62 -5.48
C LEU A 30 10.77 -7.29 -4.94
N ASN A 31 12.05 -6.99 -5.16
CA ASN A 31 12.64 -5.75 -4.68
C ASN A 31 12.14 -4.53 -5.47
N GLU A 32 11.94 -4.69 -6.79
CA GLU A 32 11.34 -3.68 -7.67
C GLU A 32 9.91 -3.34 -7.22
N ALA A 33 9.05 -4.35 -7.03
CA ALA A 33 7.70 -4.13 -6.54
C ALA A 33 7.66 -3.43 -5.15
N LEU A 34 8.63 -3.73 -4.29
CA LEU A 34 8.76 -3.04 -3.00
C LEU A 34 9.28 -1.61 -3.14
N ASP A 35 10.09 -1.31 -4.17
CA ASP A 35 10.56 0.05 -4.46
C ASP A 35 9.43 0.93 -4.99
N ASP A 36 8.58 0.41 -5.87
CA ASP A 36 7.35 1.08 -6.31
C ASP A 36 6.42 1.37 -5.12
N LEU A 37 6.27 0.40 -4.22
CA LEU A 37 5.49 0.57 -3.00
C LEU A 37 6.10 1.65 -2.09
N ARG A 38 7.44 1.74 -1.97
CA ARG A 38 8.10 2.81 -1.18
C ARG A 38 7.88 4.19 -1.79
N ALA A 39 7.77 4.31 -3.11
CA ALA A 39 7.59 5.59 -3.78
C ALA A 39 6.24 6.26 -3.45
N VAL A 40 5.23 5.47 -3.10
CA VAL A 40 3.87 5.98 -2.78
C VAL A 40 3.59 6.08 -1.28
N ILE A 41 4.46 5.54 -0.42
CA ILE A 41 4.29 5.57 1.04
C ILE A 41 4.94 6.83 1.63
N PRO A 42 4.21 7.62 2.45
CA PRO A 42 4.79 8.75 3.16
C PRO A 42 6.00 8.36 4.01
N TYR A 43 7.04 9.21 4.02
CA TYR A 43 8.28 9.03 4.79
C TYR A 43 9.14 7.82 4.38
N ALA A 44 8.79 7.09 3.32
CA ALA A 44 9.59 5.98 2.81
C ALA A 44 10.65 6.40 1.77
N HIS A 45 10.68 7.68 1.39
CA HIS A 45 11.56 8.25 0.38
C HIS A 45 12.11 9.63 0.78
N GLY A 46 13.25 10.02 0.20
CA GLY A 46 13.89 11.32 0.40
C GLY A 46 15.42 11.21 0.43
N GLY A 47 16.13 12.29 0.06
CA GLY A 47 17.60 12.28 -0.09
C GLY A 47 18.38 11.90 1.17
N SER A 48 17.78 12.05 2.36
CA SER A 48 18.38 11.68 3.65
C SER A 48 17.77 10.41 4.26
N VAL A 49 16.75 9.81 3.63
CA VAL A 49 16.03 8.66 4.17
C VAL A 49 16.73 7.38 3.72
N ARG A 50 17.18 6.58 4.69
CA ARG A 50 17.74 5.25 4.40
C ARG A 50 16.65 4.35 3.81
N LYS A 51 16.99 3.60 2.76
CA LYS A 51 16.10 2.57 2.17
C LYS A 51 15.60 1.61 3.25
N LEU A 52 14.28 1.48 3.34
CA LEU A 52 13.61 0.64 4.32
C LEU A 52 13.83 -0.85 4.04
N SER A 53 13.88 -1.65 5.12
CA SER A 53 13.85 -3.11 5.02
C SER A 53 12.50 -3.60 4.46
N LYS A 54 12.44 -4.85 3.98
CA LYS A 54 11.20 -5.43 3.42
C LYS A 54 10.05 -5.40 4.44
N ILE A 55 10.33 -5.79 5.67
CA ILE A 55 9.34 -5.80 6.75
C ILE A 55 8.89 -4.39 7.13
N ALA A 56 9.81 -3.43 7.16
CA ALA A 56 9.48 -2.03 7.46
C ALA A 56 8.60 -1.41 6.37
N THR A 57 8.89 -1.69 5.09
CA THR A 57 8.06 -1.24 3.97
C THR A 57 6.63 -1.78 4.07
N LEU A 58 6.46 -3.08 4.31
CA LEU A 58 5.13 -3.68 4.45
C LEU A 58 4.38 -3.14 5.68
N LEU A 59 5.08 -2.92 6.78
CA LEU A 59 4.48 -2.35 7.99
C LEU A 59 3.99 -0.92 7.76
N LEU A 60 4.81 -0.06 7.15
CA LEU A 60 4.39 1.31 6.81
C LEU A 60 3.24 1.30 5.81
N ALA A 61 3.28 0.43 4.79
CA ALA A 61 2.20 0.28 3.82
C ALA A 61 0.87 -0.05 4.51
N LYS A 62 0.86 -1.06 5.38
CA LYS A 62 -0.31 -1.46 6.16
C LYS A 62 -0.83 -0.30 7.00
N ASN A 63 0.05 0.40 7.73
CA ASN A 63 -0.34 1.51 8.58
C ASN A 63 -0.89 2.68 7.77
N HIS A 64 -0.32 2.94 6.60
CA HIS A 64 -0.78 3.99 5.70
C HIS A 64 -2.19 3.71 5.16
N ILE A 65 -2.47 2.46 4.74
CA ILE A 65 -3.82 2.05 4.30
C ILE A 65 -4.85 2.26 5.41
N ILE A 66 -4.54 1.84 6.64
CA ILE A 66 -5.43 2.02 7.80
C ILE A 66 -5.70 3.51 8.06
N MET A 67 -4.67 4.34 7.99
CA MET A 67 -4.78 5.79 8.19
C MET A 67 -5.65 6.43 7.10
N GLN A 68 -5.43 6.08 5.83
CA GLN A 68 -6.24 6.58 4.72
C GLN A 68 -7.71 6.19 4.85
N ALA A 69 -8.01 4.95 5.24
CA ALA A 69 -9.38 4.49 5.44
C ALA A 69 -10.11 5.32 6.51
N LYS A 70 -9.46 5.59 7.64
CA LYS A 70 -10.00 6.45 8.71
C LYS A 70 -10.22 7.88 8.23
N ALA A 71 -9.24 8.45 7.53
CA ALA A 71 -9.36 9.80 6.99
C ALA A 71 -10.55 9.92 6.01
N ILE A 72 -10.80 8.90 5.18
CA ILE A 72 -11.95 8.88 4.26
C ILE A 72 -13.28 8.86 5.02
N GLU A 73 -13.39 8.08 6.10
CA GLU A 73 -14.57 8.03 6.96
C GLU A 73 -14.85 9.40 7.61
N GLU A 74 -13.82 10.01 8.19
CA GLU A 74 -13.91 11.34 8.82
C GLU A 74 -14.32 12.42 7.80
N LEU A 75 -13.71 12.42 6.61
CA LEU A 75 -14.06 13.34 5.54
C LEU A 75 -15.51 13.13 5.07
N SER A 76 -15.98 11.89 4.98
CA SER A 76 -17.37 11.59 4.60
C SER A 76 -18.38 12.15 5.60
N ILE A 77 -18.06 12.11 6.89
CA ILE A 77 -18.86 12.72 7.96
C ILE A 77 -18.87 14.25 7.82
N LEU A 78 -17.70 14.87 7.64
CA LEU A 78 -17.57 16.32 7.49
C LEU A 78 -18.34 16.82 6.26
N VAL A 79 -18.22 16.15 5.12
CA VAL A 79 -18.97 16.46 3.90
C VAL A 79 -20.48 16.40 4.16
N SER A 80 -20.95 15.39 4.89
CA SER A 80 -22.38 15.24 5.23
C SER A 80 -22.88 16.34 6.17
N GLN A 81 -22.05 16.78 7.12
CA GLN A 81 -22.37 17.91 8.01
C GLN A 81 -22.42 19.23 7.24
N LEU A 82 -21.47 19.46 6.31
CA LEU A 82 -21.44 20.66 5.48
C LEU A 82 -22.65 20.74 4.55
N LYS A 83 -23.08 19.63 3.94
CA LYS A 83 -24.31 19.57 3.13
C LYS A 83 -25.53 20.00 3.93
N ARG A 84 -25.74 19.41 5.12
CA ARG A 84 -26.84 19.81 6.02
C ARG A 84 -26.77 21.29 6.42
N LYS A 85 -25.57 21.81 6.70
CA LYS A 85 -25.39 23.23 7.03
C LYS A 85 -25.75 24.13 5.85
N SER A 86 -25.37 23.75 4.63
CA SER A 86 -25.73 24.47 3.40
C SER A 86 -27.25 24.53 3.21
N GLU A 87 -27.92 23.38 3.31
CA GLU A 87 -29.39 23.29 3.20
C GLU A 87 -30.09 24.15 4.26
N ASN A 88 -29.60 24.13 5.51
CA ASN A 88 -30.16 24.95 6.58
C ASN A 88 -30.00 26.45 6.31
N LEU A 89 -28.85 26.88 5.77
CA LEU A 89 -28.62 28.28 5.40
C LEU A 89 -29.51 28.72 4.24
N GLU A 90 -29.72 27.85 3.24
CA GLU A 90 -30.65 28.11 2.14
C GLU A 90 -32.09 28.25 2.64
N ASN A 91 -32.51 27.37 3.55
CA ASN A 91 -33.86 27.42 4.15
C ASN A 91 -34.04 28.68 5.01
N LEU A 92 -33.01 29.09 5.76
CA LEU A 92 -33.03 30.33 6.52
C LEU A 92 -33.13 31.55 5.60
N ASN A 93 -32.37 31.58 4.50
CA ASN A 93 -32.41 32.69 3.53
C ASN A 93 -33.78 32.81 2.85
N LYS A 94 -34.43 31.69 2.51
CA LYS A 94 -35.81 31.67 1.99
C LYS A 94 -36.81 32.25 2.99
N SER A 95 -36.64 31.99 4.29
CA SER A 95 -37.52 32.53 5.33
C SER A 95 -37.32 34.03 5.57
N LEU A 96 -36.16 34.60 5.24
CA LEU A 96 -35.85 36.03 5.46
C LEU A 96 -36.30 36.94 4.31
N LYS A 97 -36.63 36.39 3.15
CA LYS A 97 -37.22 37.11 2.02
C LYS A 97 -38.60 36.56 1.69
N PRO A 98 -39.63 36.81 2.52
CA PRO A 98 -41.01 36.70 2.04
C PRO A 98 -41.17 37.73 0.93
N ASP A 99 -41.74 37.30 -0.19
CA ASP A 99 -41.91 38.09 -1.42
C ASP A 99 -42.26 39.55 -1.09
N ALA A 100 -41.37 40.45 -1.50
CA ALA A 100 -41.67 41.87 -1.50
C ALA A 100 -42.77 42.09 -2.54
N ASN A 101 -44.00 42.12 -2.04
CA ASN A 101 -45.24 42.69 -2.58
C ASN A 101 -45.32 42.92 -4.09
#